data_AF-A0A258WSJ4-F1
#
_entry.id   AF-A0A258WSJ4-F1
#
_cell.length_a   1.000
_cell.length_b   1.000
_cell.length_c   1.000
_cell.angle_alpha   90.00
_cell.angle_beta   90.00
_cell.angle_gamma   90.00
#
_symmetry.space_group_name_H-M   'P 1'
#
loop_
_entity.id
_entity.type
_entity.pdbx_description
1 polymer ?
#
loop_
_entity_poly.entity_id
_entity_poly.type
_entity_poly.pdbx_seq_one_letter_code
_entity_poly.pdbx_strand_id
1 'polypeptide(L)' 'MLKHENITCERCGKRMECKVNAISKCQCSTVQLNLNEIQYVSEHYEGCLCAACLNELKEEYRMFYQFRTS' A
#
# COMPACT_ATOMS: atom_id res chain seq x y z
N MET A 1 -4.75 29.11 -3.72
CA MET A 1 -3.58 28.20 -3.83
C MET A 1 -3.89 26.93 -3.03
N LEU A 2 -4.58 25.97 -3.66
CA LEU A 2 -4.91 24.69 -3.02
C LEU A 2 -3.70 23.77 -3.19
N LYS A 3 -2.78 23.82 -2.24
CA LYS A 3 -1.73 22.80 -2.11
C LYS A 3 -2.40 21.54 -1.57
N HIS A 4 -3.14 20.83 -2.42
CA HIS A 4 -3.40 19.42 -2.16
C HIS A 4 -2.03 18.76 -2.20
N GLU A 5 -1.50 18.39 -1.04
CA GLU A 5 -0.28 17.60 -0.92
C GLU A 5 -0.53 16.26 -1.61
N ASN A 6 -0.19 16.26 -2.89
CA ASN A 6 -0.21 15.15 -3.81
C ASN A 6 0.99 14.27 -3.48
N ILE A 7 0.82 13.36 -2.54
CA ILE A 7 1.82 12.36 -2.21
C ILE A 7 2.03 11.43 -3.41
N THR A 8 3.27 11.16 -3.75
CA THR A 8 3.65 10.17 -4.75
C THR A 8 3.91 8.85 -4.08
N CYS A 9 3.39 7.77 -4.67
CA CYS A 9 3.68 6.43 -4.20
C CYS A 9 5.19 6.15 -4.32
N GLU A 10 5.83 5.70 -3.25
CA GLU A 10 7.28 5.45 -3.26
C GLU A 10 7.69 4.29 -4.17
N ARG A 11 6.78 3.34 -4.42
CA ARG A 11 7.03 2.19 -5.29
C ARG A 11 6.89 2.50 -6.78
N CYS A 12 5.78 3.12 -7.18
CA CYS A 12 5.47 3.34 -8.61
C CYS A 12 5.57 4.80 -9.05
N GLY A 13 5.80 5.75 -8.14
CA GLY A 13 5.81 7.18 -8.43
C GLY A 13 4.44 7.77 -8.79
N LYS A 14 3.36 6.98 -8.70
CA LYS A 14 2.02 7.44 -9.07
C LYS A 14 1.55 8.52 -8.10
N ARG A 15 1.06 9.64 -8.64
CA ARG A 15 0.46 10.72 -7.84
C ARG A 15 -0.85 10.23 -7.24
N MET A 16 -0.95 10.29 -5.92
CA MET A 16 -2.15 9.93 -5.18
C MET A 16 -2.53 11.05 -4.22
N GLU A 17 -3.83 11.20 -4.03
CA GLU A 17 -4.34 12.10 -3.00
C GLU A 17 -4.31 11.35 -1.67
N CYS A 18 -3.20 11.49 -0.93
CA CYS A 18 -3.11 10.89 0.39
C CYS A 18 -3.84 11.80 1.38
N LYS A 19 -5.05 11.41 1.76
CA LYS A 19 -5.77 12.06 2.85
C LYS A 19 -5.28 11.47 4.17
N VAL A 20 -4.09 11.85 4.63
CA VAL A 20 -3.59 11.47 5.97
C VAL A 20 -4.62 11.84 7.05
N ASN A 21 -5.31 12.98 6.89
CA ASN A 21 -6.42 13.40 7.77
C ASN A 21 -7.69 12.55 7.66
N ALA A 22 -7.82 11.71 6.64
CA ALA A 22 -8.96 10.81 6.45
C ALA A 22 -8.47 9.50 5.85
N ILE A 23 -7.66 8.75 6.61
CA ILE A 23 -7.06 7.50 6.15
C ILE A 23 -8.13 6.50 5.69
N SER A 24 -9.31 6.50 6.32
CA SER A 24 -10.49 5.71 5.91
C SER A 24 -11.04 6.07 4.53
N LYS A 25 -10.72 7.26 4.00
CA LYS A 25 -11.08 7.71 2.64
C LYS A 25 -9.88 7.65 1.67
N CYS A 26 -8.71 7.21 2.13
CA CYS A 26 -7.54 7.08 1.29
C CYS A 26 -7.64 5.79 0.45
N GLN A 27 -7.16 5.86 -0.80
CA GLN A 27 -7.14 4.70 -1.70
C GLN A 27 -6.31 3.53 -1.13
N CYS A 28 -5.37 3.78 -0.22
CA CYS A 28 -4.66 2.70 0.46
C CYS A 28 -5.61 1.87 1.35
N SER A 29 -6.60 2.49 1.99
CA SER A 29 -7.54 1.81 2.89
C SER A 29 -8.62 1.00 2.15
N THR A 30 -8.80 1.19 0.85
CA THR A 30 -9.66 0.31 0.03
C THR A 30 -9.05 -1.08 -0.18
N VAL A 31 -7.74 -1.25 0.05
CA VAL A 31 -7.09 -2.55 -0.03
C VAL A 31 -7.12 -3.21 1.35
N GLN A 32 -7.85 -4.32 1.45
CA GLN A 32 -7.83 -5.13 2.66
C GLN A 32 -6.61 -6.04 2.65
N LEU A 33 -5.65 -5.72 3.52
CA LEU A 33 -4.47 -6.51 3.81
C LEU A 33 -4.64 -7.13 5.22
N ASN A 34 -4.20 -8.37 5.38
CA ASN A 34 -4.10 -9.01 6.68
C ASN A 34 -2.88 -8.49 7.46
N LEU A 35 -2.86 -8.71 8.78
CA LEU A 35 -1.74 -8.32 9.65
C LEU A 35 -0.36 -8.71 9.09
N ASN A 36 -0.27 -9.94 8.58
CA ASN A 36 0.91 -10.50 7.92
C ASN A 36 1.35 -9.71 6.68
N GLU A 37 0.40 -9.39 5.80
CA GLU A 37 0.65 -8.60 4.58
C GLU A 37 1.02 -7.16 4.95
N ILE A 38 0.35 -6.56 5.95
CA ILE A 38 0.66 -5.22 6.45
C ILE A 38 2.07 -5.16 7.04
N GLN A 39 2.45 -6.15 7.86
CA GLN A 39 3.77 -6.18 8.48
C GLN A 39 4.85 -6.28 7.40
N TYR A 40 4.68 -7.19 6.44
CA TYR A 40 5.59 -7.31 5.29
C TYR A 40 5.75 -6.01 4.51
N VAL A 41 4.65 -5.30 4.27
CA VAL A 41 4.67 -4.01 3.58
C VAL A 41 5.39 -2.95 4.43
N SER A 42 5.08 -2.83 5.71
CA SER A 42 5.73 -1.86 6.61
C SER A 42 7.22 -2.12 6.83
N GLU A 43 7.67 -3.36 6.72
CA GLU A 43 9.11 -3.69 6.79
C GLU A 43 9.87 -3.33 5.52
N HIS A 44 9.20 -3.31 4.37
CA HIS A 44 9.82 -2.99 3.07
C HIS A 44 9.63 -1.54 2.65
N TYR A 45 8.54 -0.90 3.08
CA TYR A 45 8.13 0.44 2.65
C TYR A 45 7.60 1.23 3.85
N GLU A 46 8.25 2.35 4.15
CA GLU A 46 7.86 3.24 5.26
C GLU A 46 6.92 4.37 4.81
N GLY A 47 6.82 4.67 3.52
CA GLY A 47 5.94 5.72 2.99
C GLY A 47 4.61 5.24 2.41
N CYS A 48 3.94 6.14 1.70
CA CYS A 48 2.61 5.88 1.15
C CYS A 48 2.68 5.01 -0.10
N LEU A 49 1.92 3.92 -0.10
CA LEU A 49 1.73 3.06 -1.26
C LEU A 49 0.31 3.22 -1.82
N CYS A 50 0.20 3.20 -3.15
CA CYS A 50 -1.10 3.25 -3.80
C CYS A 50 -1.79 1.87 -3.77
N ALA A 51 -3.10 1.86 -3.97
CA ALA A 51 -3.90 0.62 -3.98
C ALA A 51 -3.39 -0.45 -4.95
N ALA A 52 -2.85 -0.03 -6.10
CA ALA A 52 -2.27 -0.94 -7.09
C ALA A 52 -1.04 -1.65 -6.52
N CYS A 53 -0.07 -0.89 -6.00
CA CYS A 53 1.14 -1.44 -5.38
C CYS A 53 0.83 -2.33 -4.18
N LEU A 54 -0.15 -1.95 -3.36
CA LEU A 54 -0.59 -2.80 -2.24
C LEU A 54 -1.21 -4.11 -2.73
N ASN A 55 -1.99 -4.11 -3.81
CA ASN A 55 -2.52 -5.35 -4.40
C ASN A 55 -1.41 -6.21 -5.01
N GLU A 56 -0.45 -5.62 -5.72
CA GLU A 56 0.69 -6.37 -6.25
C GLU A 56 1.49 -7.04 -5.12
N LEU A 57 1.84 -6.29 -4.07
CA LEU A 57 2.55 -6.82 -2.90
C LEU A 57 1.76 -7.91 -2.20
N LYS A 58 0.43 -7.77 -2.13
CA LYS A 58 -0.47 -8.78 -1.60
C LYS A 58 -0.43 -10.07 -2.41
N GLU A 59 -0.47 -9.97 -3.74
CA GLU A 59 -0.38 -11.12 -4.64
C GLU A 59 0.99 -11.80 -4.55
N GLU A 60 2.07 -11.01 -4.55
CA GLU A 60 3.43 -11.50 -4.33
C GLU A 60 3.53 -12.27 -3.00
N TYR A 61 3.06 -11.66 -1.90
CA TYR A 61 3.06 -12.30 -0.58
C TYR A 61 2.29 -13.62 -0.59
N ARG A 62 1.10 -13.66 -1.20
CA ARG A 62 0.29 -14.88 -1.33
C ARG A 62 0.94 -15.96 -2.18
N MET A 63 1.66 -15.60 -3.24
CA MET A 63 2.43 -16.56 -4.03
C MET A 63 3.58 -17.11 -3.20
N PHE A 64 4.39 -16.26 -2.57
CA PHE A 64 5.53 -16.70 -1.76
C PHE A 64 5.12 -17.61 -0.58
N TYR A 65 4.00 -17.31 0.08
CA TYR A 65 3.52 -18.13 1.21
C TYR A 65 2.93 -19.48 0.78
N GLN A 66 2.40 -19.60 -0.45
CA GLN A 66 1.95 -20.90 -0.98
C GLN A 66 3.12 -21.88 -1.17
N PHE A 67 4.31 -21.40 -1.48
CA PHE A 67 5.47 -22.27 -1.70
C PHE A 67 6.21 -22.70 -0.42
N ARG A 68 6.07 -21.98 0.71
CA ARG A 68 6.76 -22.35 1.96
C ARG A 68 6.04 -23.40 2.81
N THR A 69 4.80 -23.76 2.45
CA THR A 69 3.98 -24.74 3.21
C THR A 69 3.93 -26.11 2.51
N SER A 70 4.84 -26.39 1.58
CA SER A 70 4.90 -27.66 0.86
C SER A 70 6.17 -28.45 1.14
#